data_AF-A0A9W6XJC6-F1
#
_entry.id   AF-A0A9W6XJC6-F1
#
_cell.length_a   1.000
_cell.length_b   1.000
_cell.length_c   1.000
_cell.angle_alpha   90.00
_cell.angle_beta   90.00
_cell.angle_gamma   90.00
#
_symmetry.space_group_name_H-M   'P 1'
#
loop_
_entity.id
_entity.type
_entity.pdbx_description
1 polymer ?
#
loop_
_entity_poly.entity_id
_entity_poly.type
_entity_poly.pdbx_seq_one_letter_code
_entity_poly.pdbx_strand_id
1 'polypeptide(L)' 'MGDIVCTNVRVEFLPPNTTAFLQPMDAGIIATFKLAFRRKQLLWVFDKIKRGDNIDKKAYEVDQLQAM' A
#
# COMPACT_ATOMS: atom_id res chain seq x y z
N MET A 1 -23.38 -14.71 -23.14
CA MET A 1 -22.27 -15.21 -22.30
C MET A 1 -22.70 -16.53 -21.71
N GLY A 2 -21.99 -17.62 -21.99
CA GLY A 2 -22.33 -18.94 -21.45
C GLY A 2 -21.90 -19.05 -19.99
N ASP A 3 -22.74 -19.67 -19.16
CA ASP A 3 -22.42 -19.95 -17.77
C ASP A 3 -21.21 -20.91 -17.70
N ILE A 4 -20.18 -20.49 -16.96
CA ILE A 4 -19.02 -21.34 -16.69
C ILE A 4 -19.43 -22.32 -15.60
N VAL A 5 -19.82 -23.53 -16.00
CA VAL A 5 -20.18 -24.61 -15.07
C VAL A 5 -18.90 -25.33 -14.62
N CYS A 6 -18.38 -24.95 -13.45
CA CYS A 6 -17.25 -25.63 -12.82
C CYS A 6 -17.74 -26.82 -11.98
N THR A 7 -17.61 -28.06 -12.47
CA THR A 7 -17.99 -29.28 -11.73
C THR A 7 -17.04 -29.64 -10.58
N ASN A 8 -15.85 -29.04 -10.53
CA ASN A 8 -14.79 -29.40 -9.58
C ASN A 8 -14.29 -28.22 -8.74
N VAL A 9 -14.91 -27.05 -8.86
CA VAL A 9 -14.54 -25.85 -8.09
C VAL A 9 -15.74 -25.41 -7.28
N ARG A 10 -15.54 -25.20 -5.98
CA ARG A 10 -16.55 -24.68 -5.06
C ARG A 10 -16.13 -23.28 -4.61
N VAL A 11 -17.03 -22.32 -4.74
CA VAL A 11 -16.83 -20.94 -4.27
C VAL A 11 -17.35 -20.85 -2.84
N GLU A 12 -16.53 -20.32 -1.93
CA GLU A 12 -16.85 -20.16 -0.52
C GLU A 12 -16.65 -18.69 -0.12
N PHE A 13 -17.54 -18.17 0.73
CA PHE A 13 -17.36 -16.85 1.32
C PHE A 13 -16.48 -16.94 2.55
N LEU A 14 -15.39 -16.19 2.55
CA LEU A 14 -14.48 -16.11 3.69
C LEU A 14 -14.88 -14.95 4.61
N PRO A 15 -14.49 -15.02 5.90
CA PRO A 15 -14.58 -13.89 6.80
C PRO A 15 -13.88 -12.65 6.23
N PRO A 16 -14.24 -11.45 6.68
CA PRO A 16 -13.54 -10.23 6.28
C PRO A 16 -12.05 -10.31 6.62
N ASN A 17 -11.22 -9.58 5.85
CA ASN A 17 -9.75 -9.49 6.02
C ASN A 17 -8.95 -10.77 5.71
N THR A 18 -9.55 -11.77 5.05
CA THR A 18 -8.86 -13.05 4.79
C THR A 18 -7.83 -12.96 3.63
N THR A 19 -8.00 -12.02 2.68
CA THR A 19 -7.10 -11.78 1.53
C THR A 19 -5.63 -11.67 1.92
N ALA A 20 -5.31 -10.87 2.94
CA ALA A 20 -3.92 -10.65 3.36
C ALA A 20 -3.23 -11.92 3.90
N PHE A 21 -4.01 -12.88 4.43
CA PHE A 21 -3.50 -14.14 4.95
C PHE A 21 -3.38 -15.22 3.87
N LEU A 22 -4.31 -15.24 2.92
CA LEU A 22 -4.34 -16.25 1.86
C LEU A 22 -3.48 -15.91 0.64
N GLN A 23 -3.23 -14.62 0.39
CA GLN A 23 -2.54 -14.15 -0.80
C GLN A 23 -1.18 -13.57 -0.41
N PRO A 24 -0.14 -14.41 -0.21
CA PRO A 24 1.19 -13.95 0.19
C PRO A 24 1.83 -13.03 -0.87
N MET A 25 1.44 -13.17 -2.14
CA MET A 25 1.85 -12.28 -3.22
C MET A 25 1.42 -10.83 -2.95
N ASP A 26 0.16 -10.62 -2.55
CA ASP A 26 -0.35 -9.27 -2.25
C ASP A 26 0.36 -8.68 -1.04
N ALA A 27 0.67 -9.49 -0.03
CA ALA A 27 1.44 -9.03 1.13
C ALA A 27 2.84 -8.52 0.72
N GLY A 28 3.53 -9.24 -0.18
CA GLY A 28 4.83 -8.82 -0.72
C GLY A 28 4.75 -7.55 -1.56
N ILE A 29 3.74 -7.45 -2.44
CA ILE A 29 3.52 -6.26 -3.28
C ILE A 29 3.18 -5.04 -2.40
N ILE A 30 2.29 -5.19 -1.42
CA ILE A 30 1.94 -4.12 -0.48
C ILE A 30 3.17 -3.70 0.35
N ALA A 31 3.98 -4.65 0.81
CA ALA A 31 5.18 -4.35 1.59
C ALA A 31 6.21 -3.55 0.79
N THR A 32 6.50 -3.97 -0.44
CA THR A 32 7.43 -3.26 -1.33
C THR A 32 6.93 -1.87 -1.69
N PHE A 33 5.63 -1.72 -1.95
CA PHE A 33 5.00 -0.42 -2.18
C PHE A 33 5.12 0.50 -0.97
N LYS A 34 4.78 0.01 0.24
CA LYS A 34 4.91 0.78 1.50
C LYS A 34 6.35 1.21 1.77
N LEU A 35 7.33 0.35 1.48
CA LEU A 35 8.76 0.66 1.65
C LEU A 35 9.19 1.79 0.72
N ALA A 36 8.81 1.73 -0.56
CA ALA A 36 9.12 2.75 -1.54
C ALA A 36 8.50 4.11 -1.17
N PHE A 37 7.22 4.10 -0.77
CA PHE A 37 6.52 5.28 -0.29
C PHE A 37 7.21 5.89 0.93
N ARG A 38 7.57 5.06 1.93
CA ARG A 38 8.26 5.53 3.14
C ARG A 38 9.61 6.18 2.83
N ARG A 39 10.37 5.61 1.88
CA ARG A 39 11.65 6.20 1.43
C ARG A 39 11.44 7.60 0.86
N LYS A 40 10.44 7.79 -0.01
CA LYS A 40 10.10 9.10 -0.58
C LYS A 40 9.67 10.10 0.50
N GLN A 41 8.85 9.68 1.46
CA GLN A 41 8.44 10.53 2.59
C GLN A 41 9.65 11.04 3.39
N LEU A 42 10.61 10.17 3.69
CA LEU A 42 11.81 10.54 4.45
C LEU A 42 12.69 11.54 3.69
N LEU A 43 12.88 11.33 2.38
CA LEU A 43 13.61 12.27 1.54
C LEU A 43 12.95 13.65 1.50
N TRP A 44 11.62 13.68 1.41
CA TRP A 44 10.86 14.94 1.43
C TRP A 44 11.07 15.72 2.73
N VAL A 45 10.99 15.05 3.89
CA VAL A 45 11.27 15.68 5.19
C VAL A 45 12.70 16.18 5.27
N PHE A 46 13.65 15.38 4.78
CA PHE A 46 15.07 15.73 4.77
C PHE A 46 15.35 17.02 3.97
N ASP A 47 14.70 17.18 2.81
CA ASP A 47 14.84 18.39 2.01
C ASP A 47 14.18 19.62 2.66
N LYS A 48 13.15 19.44 3.50
CA LYS A 48 12.58 20.52 4.31
C LYS A 48 13.52 20.94 5.43
N ILE A 49 14.13 19.96 6.13
CA ILE A 49 15.17 20.23 7.14
C ILE A 49 16.30 21.05 6.53
N LYS A 50 16.79 20.65 5.36
CA LYS A 50 17.86 21.37 4.65
C LYS A 50 17.49 22.81 4.29
N ARG A 51 16.23 23.07 3.98
CA ARG A 51 15.72 24.42 3.66
C ARG A 51 15.53 25.30 4.89
N GLY A 52 15.63 24.75 6.10
CA GLY A 52 15.36 25.47 7.34
C GLY A 52 13.86 25.68 7.60
N ASP A 53 13.01 24.87 6.95
CA ASP A 53 11.55 24.94 7.17
C ASP A 53 11.21 24.49 8.60
N ASN A 54 10.16 25.06 9.18
CA ASN A 54 9.67 24.66 10.50
C ASN A 54 8.95 23.30 10.40
N ILE A 55 9.38 22.33 11.22
CA ILE A 55 8.95 20.93 11.11
C ILE A 55 7.93 20.65 12.20
N ASP A 56 6.66 20.79 11.83
CA ASP A 56 5.55 20.39 12.69
C ASP A 56 5.20 18.90 12.50
N LYS A 57 4.25 18.38 13.28
CA LYS A 57 3.73 17.00 13.15
C LYS A 57 3.20 16.67 11.74
N LYS A 58 2.89 17.70 10.93
CA LYS A 58 2.48 17.60 9.52
C LYS A 58 3.62 17.43 8.53
N ALA A 59 4.87 17.35 9.00
CA ALA A 59 6.04 17.18 8.14
C ALA A 59 6.12 15.83 7.43
N TYR A 60 5.15 14.93 7.61
CA TYR A 60 5.01 13.70 6.83
C TYR A 60 3.74 13.69 5.95
N GLU A 61 2.91 14.73 6.02
CA GLU A 61 1.77 14.91 5.13
C GLU A 61 2.30 15.24 3.72
N VAL A 62 2.38 14.20 2.91
CA VAL A 62 2.67 14.30 1.49
C VAL A 62 1.41 13.89 0.76
N ASP A 63 1.00 14.70 -0.22
CA ASP A 63 -0.07 14.32 -1.12
C ASP A 63 0.24 12.97 -1.75
N GLN A 64 -0.72 12.05 -1.73
CA GLN A 64 -0.50 10.68 -2.21
C GLN A 64 -0.14 10.68 -3.70
N LEU A 65 -0.67 11.63 -4.49
CA LEU A 65 -0.34 11.76 -5.91
C LEU A 65 1.11 12.24 -6.13
N GLN A 66 1.66 13.08 -5.25
CA GLN A 66 3.06 13.48 -5.31
C GLN A 66 4.02 12.36 -4.86
N ALA A 67 3.54 11.46 -4.01
CA ALA A 67 4.34 10.38 -3.45
C ALA A 67 4.30 9.09 -4.28
N MET A 68 3.26 8.85 -5.07
CA MET A 68 3.17 7.72 -6.02
C MET A 68 3.95 8.05 -7.29
#